data_AF-A0A7C5THE0-F1
#
_entry.id   AF-A0A7C5THE0-F1
#
_cell.length_a   1.000
_cell.length_b   1.000
_cell.length_c   1.000
_cell.angle_alpha   90.00
_cell.angle_beta   90.00
_cell.angle_gamma   90.00
#
_symmetry.space_group_name_H-M   'P 1'
#
loop_
_entity.id
_entity.type
_entity.pdbx_description
1 polymer ?
#
loop_
_entity_poly.entity_id
_entity_poly.type
_entity_poly.pdbx_seq_one_letter_code
_entity_poly.pdbx_strand_id
1 'polypeptide(L)'
;MPEEEPEEIERRQRRLEERDRYLVRDRDEEEAVLEEVFDKITLMNLYKLMRQGYISKVFGAVSSGKESRIYWAKNRGGEDLAIKIYLTVTSSFGRKSMLRYIEGDPRFHKVKRDVRALIRLWASKEFKNLEQAYNAGVRVPKPIVVRDNILVMEFIGEDGVPAPLLKDSILDNPEAVYRRILSNVSLLWVKAGIVHGDLSEYNIMFWRGEPVIFDLSQALSIEHPNAQTLLIRDLKNINAFFSRFGLDLESEEVLASRIMGGEIL
;
A
#
# COMPACT_ATOMS: atom_id res chain seq x y z
N MET A 1 2.48 -16.49 -35.79
CA MET A 1 2.07 -15.89 -34.50
C MET A 1 0.80 -16.59 -34.07
N PRO A 2 0.66 -17.05 -32.83
CA PRO A 2 -0.62 -17.55 -32.35
C PRO A 2 -1.60 -16.37 -32.33
N GLU A 3 -2.80 -16.57 -32.86
CA GLU A 3 -3.90 -15.60 -32.78
C GLU A 3 -4.38 -15.53 -31.32
N GLU A 4 -4.41 -14.33 -30.74
CA GLU A 4 -4.92 -14.09 -29.37
C GLU A 4 -6.39 -14.53 -29.29
N GLU A 5 -6.76 -15.20 -28.19
CA GLU A 5 -8.12 -15.74 -28.03
C GLU A 5 -9.16 -14.60 -27.90
N PRO A 6 -10.37 -14.74 -28.46
CA PRO A 6 -11.39 -13.67 -28.47
C PRO A 6 -11.73 -13.10 -27.07
N GLU A 7 -11.69 -13.93 -26.02
CA GLU A 7 -11.91 -13.50 -24.64
C GLU A 7 -10.81 -12.56 -24.14
N GLU A 8 -9.57 -12.76 -24.58
CA GLU A 8 -8.40 -11.96 -24.23
C GLU A 8 -8.48 -10.56 -24.86
N ILE A 9 -8.98 -10.50 -26.10
CA ILE A 9 -9.26 -9.26 -26.84
C ILE A 9 -10.38 -8.47 -26.15
N GLU A 10 -11.47 -9.13 -25.75
CA GLU A 10 -12.59 -8.47 -25.07
C GLU A 10 -12.18 -7.92 -23.69
N ARG A 11 -11.37 -8.69 -22.94
CA ARG A 11 -10.84 -8.26 -21.64
C ARG A 11 -9.90 -7.05 -21.79
N ARG A 12 -9.07 -7.05 -22.84
CA ARG A 12 -8.20 -5.93 -23.19
C ARG A 12 -8.99 -4.69 -23.61
N GLN A 13 -10.05 -4.86 -24.40
CA GLN A 13 -10.93 -3.76 -24.80
C GLN A 13 -11.66 -3.15 -23.60
N ARG A 14 -12.21 -3.97 -22.68
CA ARG A 14 -12.83 -3.45 -21.45
C ARG A 14 -11.84 -2.66 -20.58
N ARG A 15 -10.59 -3.14 -20.45
CA ARG A 15 -9.52 -2.41 -19.73
C ARG A 15 -9.18 -1.06 -20.38
N LEU A 16 -9.16 -1.01 -21.72
CA LEU A 16 -8.93 0.23 -22.47
C LEU A 16 -10.11 1.20 -22.35
N GLU A 17 -11.34 0.71 -22.36
CA GLU A 17 -12.55 1.52 -22.17
C GLU A 17 -12.69 2.03 -20.74
N GLU A 18 -12.31 1.23 -19.74
CA GLU A 18 -12.17 1.69 -18.36
C GLU A 18 -11.10 2.77 -18.24
N ARG A 19 -9.91 2.54 -18.82
CA ARG A 19 -8.83 3.54 -18.90
C ARG A 19 -9.32 4.85 -19.50
N ASP A 20 -9.98 4.80 -20.65
CA ASP A 20 -10.41 6.00 -21.38
C ASP A 20 -11.56 6.72 -20.66
N ARG A 21 -12.44 5.99 -19.95
CA ARG A 21 -13.47 6.60 -19.07
C ARG A 21 -12.88 7.31 -17.87
N TYR A 22 -11.80 6.79 -17.29
CA TYR A 22 -11.06 7.47 -16.22
C TYR A 22 -10.37 8.74 -16.76
N LEU A 23 -9.65 8.64 -17.88
CA LEU A 23 -8.87 9.75 -18.47
C LEU A 23 -9.70 10.96 -18.93
N VAL A 24 -10.92 10.77 -19.44
CA VAL A 24 -11.73 11.87 -20.01
C VAL A 24 -12.45 12.69 -18.92
N ARG A 25 -12.77 12.08 -17.77
CA ARG A 25 -13.42 12.78 -16.66
C ARG A 25 -12.42 13.56 -15.80
N ASP A 26 -11.15 13.13 -15.83
CA ASP A 26 -10.09 13.60 -14.92
C ASP A 26 -9.41 14.91 -15.38
N ARG A 27 -9.46 15.34 -16.64
CA ARG A 27 -8.51 16.36 -17.13
C ARG A 27 -8.57 17.73 -16.41
N ASP A 28 -9.76 18.22 -16.09
CA ASP A 28 -9.95 19.48 -15.34
C ASP A 28 -9.77 19.29 -13.82
N GLU A 29 -10.06 18.09 -13.29
CA GLU A 29 -9.79 17.71 -11.90
C GLU A 29 -8.28 17.45 -11.66
N GLU A 30 -7.57 16.88 -12.63
CA GLU A 30 -6.13 16.59 -12.68
C GLU A 30 -5.33 17.88 -12.60
N GLU A 31 -5.74 18.94 -13.31
CA GLU A 31 -5.06 20.25 -13.27
C GLU A 31 -5.23 20.92 -11.90
N ALA A 32 -6.42 20.86 -11.30
CA ALA A 32 -6.68 21.33 -9.93
C ALA A 32 -5.99 20.46 -8.85
N VAL A 33 -5.90 19.15 -9.07
CA VAL A 33 -5.19 18.18 -8.22
C VAL A 33 -3.68 18.38 -8.31
N LEU A 34 -3.16 18.68 -9.50
CA LEU A 34 -1.77 19.07 -9.71
C LEU A 34 -1.46 20.32 -8.88
N GLU A 35 -2.34 21.33 -8.88
CA GLU A 35 -2.15 22.53 -8.05
C GLU A 35 -2.22 22.26 -6.53
N GLU A 36 -3.03 21.30 -6.06
CA GLU A 36 -3.21 21.04 -4.62
C GLU A 36 -2.08 20.19 -3.99
N VAL A 37 -1.44 19.30 -4.76
CA VAL A 37 -0.40 18.37 -4.26
C VAL A 37 1.00 18.92 -4.43
N PHE A 38 1.21 19.65 -5.53
CA PHE A 38 2.54 20.01 -5.98
C PHE A 38 2.91 21.42 -5.54
N ASP A 39 3.05 21.58 -4.23
CA ASP A 39 3.80 22.72 -3.75
C ASP A 39 5.23 22.71 -4.34
N LYS A 40 5.85 23.90 -4.39
CA LYS A 40 7.17 24.09 -5.00
C LYS A 40 8.24 23.12 -4.46
N ILE A 41 8.11 22.71 -3.19
CA ILE A 41 9.06 21.80 -2.54
C ILE A 41 8.88 20.37 -3.06
N THR A 42 7.63 19.91 -3.15
CA THR A 42 7.25 18.59 -3.68
C THR A 42 7.71 18.46 -5.13
N LEU A 43 7.45 19.47 -5.99
CA LEU A 43 7.96 19.49 -7.38
C LEU A 43 9.48 19.42 -7.45
N MET A 44 10.17 20.18 -6.62
CA MET A 44 11.63 20.18 -6.58
C MET A 44 12.19 18.81 -6.16
N ASN A 45 11.53 18.11 -5.22
CA ASN A 45 11.92 16.77 -4.82
C ASN A 45 11.63 15.73 -5.90
N LEU A 46 10.49 15.82 -6.58
CA LEU A 46 10.17 14.96 -7.72
C LEU A 46 11.20 15.13 -8.84
N TYR A 47 11.54 16.38 -9.19
CA TYR A 47 12.58 16.66 -10.19
C TYR A 47 13.94 16.07 -9.80
N LYS A 48 14.31 16.13 -8.52
CA LYS A 48 15.55 15.49 -8.04
C LYS A 48 15.51 13.97 -8.21
N LEU A 49 14.39 13.31 -7.89
CA LEU A 49 14.22 11.87 -8.11
C LEU A 49 14.34 11.51 -9.61
N MET A 50 13.79 12.34 -10.49
CA MET A 50 13.92 12.16 -11.93
C MET A 50 15.38 12.30 -12.40
N ARG A 51 16.09 13.33 -11.94
CA ARG A 51 17.52 13.51 -12.26
C ARG A 51 18.39 12.36 -11.76
N GLN A 52 18.06 11.81 -10.59
CA GLN A 52 18.74 10.64 -10.01
C GLN A 52 18.44 9.34 -10.76
N GLY A 53 17.47 9.33 -11.69
CA GLY A 53 17.15 8.18 -12.53
C GLY A 53 16.15 7.20 -11.92
N TYR A 54 15.62 7.49 -10.73
CA TYR A 54 14.55 6.68 -10.13
C TYR A 54 13.26 6.74 -10.96
N ILE A 55 12.95 7.92 -11.51
CA ILE A 55 11.75 8.17 -12.30
C ILE A 55 12.16 8.72 -13.66
N SER A 56 11.65 8.15 -14.74
CA SER A 56 11.84 8.67 -16.10
C SER A 56 10.66 9.53 -16.53
N LYS A 57 9.44 9.07 -16.25
CA LYS A 57 8.20 9.74 -16.63
C LYS A 57 7.14 9.54 -15.56
N VAL A 58 6.40 10.59 -15.26
CA VAL A 58 5.21 10.56 -14.40
C VAL A 58 3.99 10.70 -15.32
N PHE A 59 2.96 9.90 -15.06
CA PHE A 59 1.68 9.90 -15.74
C PHE A 59 0.59 10.44 -14.79
N GLY A 60 -0.68 10.16 -15.08
CA GLY A 60 -1.83 10.62 -14.30
C GLY A 60 -1.92 10.00 -12.90
N ALA A 61 -2.86 10.54 -12.11
CA ALA A 61 -3.21 9.97 -10.82
C ALA A 61 -3.96 8.64 -11.04
N VAL A 62 -3.64 7.63 -10.23
CA VAL A 62 -4.34 6.33 -10.25
C VAL A 62 -5.25 6.15 -9.04
N SER A 63 -5.03 6.94 -7.99
CA SER A 63 -5.87 6.93 -6.80
C SER A 63 -5.70 8.22 -6.00
N SER A 64 -6.82 8.73 -5.49
CA SER A 64 -6.88 9.88 -4.59
C SER A 64 -7.42 9.44 -3.22
N GLY A 65 -6.57 9.53 -2.20
CA GLY A 65 -6.97 9.35 -0.80
C GLY A 65 -7.07 10.68 -0.06
N LYS A 66 -7.63 10.64 1.16
CA LYS A 66 -7.75 11.83 2.03
C LYS A 66 -6.39 12.37 2.51
N GLU A 67 -5.36 11.53 2.51
CA GLU A 67 -4.05 11.84 3.12
C GLU A 67 -2.88 11.76 2.12
N SER A 68 -3.11 11.12 0.97
CA SER A 68 -2.10 10.99 -0.08
C SER A 68 -2.75 10.77 -1.44
N ARG A 69 -2.00 11.02 -2.50
CA ARG A 69 -2.35 10.67 -3.88
C ARG A 69 -1.30 9.73 -4.45
N ILE A 70 -1.74 8.80 -5.28
CA ILE A 70 -0.88 7.84 -5.97
C ILE A 70 -0.84 8.22 -7.45
N TYR A 71 0.37 8.38 -7.99
CA TYR A 71 0.61 8.60 -9.41
C TYR A 71 1.29 7.38 -10.01
N TRP A 72 0.92 7.04 -11.24
CA TRP A 72 1.66 6.07 -12.02
C TRP A 72 2.88 6.73 -12.68
N ALA A 73 4.00 6.03 -12.69
CA ALA A 73 5.23 6.47 -13.31
C ALA A 73 5.96 5.28 -13.95
N LYS A 74 6.99 5.57 -14.75
CA LYS A 74 7.94 4.56 -15.22
C LYS A 74 9.37 4.98 -14.89
N ASN A 75 10.23 4.01 -14.59
CA ASN A 75 11.67 4.25 -14.49
C ASN A 75 12.35 4.22 -15.88
N ARG A 76 13.68 4.36 -15.93
CA ARG A 76 14.43 4.33 -17.20
C ARG A 76 14.42 2.96 -17.91
N GLY A 77 14.19 1.88 -17.16
CA GLY A 77 14.04 0.53 -17.68
C GLY A 77 12.65 0.22 -18.23
N GLY A 78 11.68 1.15 -18.07
CA GLY A 78 10.31 0.97 -18.50
C GLY A 78 9.40 0.25 -17.48
N GLU A 79 9.93 -0.08 -16.30
CA GLU A 79 9.18 -0.72 -15.21
C GLU A 79 8.17 0.27 -14.61
N ASP A 80 6.98 -0.22 -14.29
CA ASP A 80 5.91 0.58 -13.69
C ASP A 80 6.17 0.86 -12.20
N LEU A 81 5.97 2.12 -11.82
CA LEU A 81 6.18 2.67 -10.49
C LEU A 81 4.91 3.32 -9.95
N ALA A 82 4.70 3.17 -8.64
CA ALA A 82 3.75 3.97 -7.89
C ALA A 82 4.50 5.08 -7.14
N ILE A 83 4.03 6.32 -7.30
CA ILE A 83 4.50 7.47 -6.54
C ILE A 83 3.40 7.90 -5.58
N LYS A 84 3.57 7.60 -4.30
CA LYS A 84 2.70 8.05 -3.20
C LYS A 84 3.19 9.41 -2.71
N ILE A 85 2.38 10.45 -2.89
CA ILE A 85 2.65 11.80 -2.40
C ILE A 85 1.68 12.10 -1.26
N TYR A 86 2.20 12.31 -0.05
CA TYR A 86 1.38 12.70 1.09
C TYR A 86 1.04 14.19 1.01
N LEU A 87 -0.23 14.50 1.25
CA LEU A 87 -0.78 15.85 1.14
C LEU A 87 -0.24 16.73 2.27
N THR A 88 0.36 17.87 1.92
CA THR A 88 0.93 18.84 2.88
C THR A 88 -0.13 19.66 3.61
N VAL A 89 -1.34 19.71 3.07
CA VAL A 89 -2.52 20.39 3.63
C VAL A 89 -3.45 19.37 4.29
N THR A 90 -2.96 18.63 5.28
CA THR A 90 -3.84 17.72 6.04
C THR A 90 -4.79 18.51 6.92
N SER A 91 -6.09 18.19 6.88
CA SER A 91 -7.07 18.69 7.85
C SER A 91 -6.63 18.39 9.29
N SER A 92 -7.12 19.19 10.27
CA SER A 92 -6.83 19.00 11.70
C SER A 92 -7.14 17.58 12.21
N PHE A 93 -8.02 16.84 11.52
CA PHE A 93 -8.40 15.47 11.83
C PHE A 93 -7.32 14.45 11.40
N GLY A 94 -6.78 14.57 10.18
CA GLY A 94 -5.67 13.73 9.69
C GLY A 94 -4.42 13.88 10.56
N ARG A 95 -4.14 15.10 11.04
CA ARG A 95 -3.03 15.36 11.98
C ARG A 95 -3.17 14.59 13.30
N LYS A 96 -4.37 14.54 13.89
CA LYS A 96 -4.63 13.79 15.13
C LYS A 96 -4.53 12.29 14.90
N SER A 97 -5.01 11.80 13.75
CA SER A 97 -4.88 10.39 13.38
C SER A 97 -3.40 9.99 13.29
N MET A 98 -2.60 10.73 12.52
CA MET A 98 -1.18 10.45 12.38
C MET A 98 -0.44 10.46 13.72
N LEU A 99 -0.65 11.49 14.54
CA LEU A 99 0.05 11.59 15.82
C LEU A 99 -0.13 10.34 16.72
N ARG A 100 -1.28 9.66 16.65
CA ARG A 100 -1.53 8.44 17.45
C ARG A 100 -0.63 7.26 17.10
N TYR A 101 -0.17 7.14 15.85
CA TYR A 101 0.68 6.01 15.44
C TYR A 101 2.18 6.38 15.34
N ILE A 102 2.53 7.63 15.66
CA ILE A 102 3.92 8.04 15.94
C ILE A 102 4.18 8.12 17.45
N GLU A 103 3.15 8.42 18.24
CA GLU A 103 3.24 8.47 19.69
C GLU A 103 3.62 7.09 20.26
N GLY A 104 4.75 7.00 20.95
CA GLY A 104 5.30 5.75 21.48
C GLY A 104 6.44 5.15 20.66
N ASP A 105 6.72 5.64 19.44
CA ASP A 105 7.90 5.21 18.69
C ASP A 105 9.17 5.91 19.22
N PRO A 106 10.15 5.16 19.78
CA PRO A 106 11.36 5.73 20.38
C PRO A 106 12.14 6.63 19.42
N ARG A 107 12.01 6.40 18.11
CA ARG A 107 12.74 7.10 17.04
C ARG A 107 12.25 8.55 16.83
N PHE A 108 11.11 8.97 17.41
CA PHE A 108 10.41 10.19 16.97
C PHE A 108 10.00 11.20 18.07
N HIS A 109 10.68 11.23 19.21
CA HIS A 109 10.31 12.01 20.42
C HIS A 109 10.18 13.56 20.29
N LYS A 110 10.61 14.23 19.19
CA LYS A 110 10.76 15.71 19.14
C LYS A 110 9.86 16.48 18.15
N VAL A 111 8.86 15.87 17.52
CA VAL A 111 8.29 16.38 16.24
C VAL A 111 6.93 17.08 16.39
N LYS A 112 6.72 17.82 17.48
CA LYS A 112 5.35 18.24 17.88
C LYS A 112 4.77 19.49 17.19
N ARG A 113 5.49 20.24 16.34
CA ARG A 113 4.97 21.55 15.82
C ARG A 113 4.91 21.73 14.29
N ASP A 114 5.83 21.17 13.50
CA ASP A 114 5.86 21.35 12.04
C ASP A 114 5.09 20.23 11.30
N VAL A 115 4.04 20.60 10.56
CA VAL A 115 3.21 19.68 9.75
C VAL A 115 4.04 19.00 8.68
N ARG A 116 4.95 19.72 8.01
CA ARG A 116 5.82 19.14 6.98
C ARG A 116 6.80 18.15 7.59
N ALA A 117 7.36 18.45 8.76
CA ALA A 117 8.17 17.48 9.50
C ALA A 117 7.38 16.21 9.81
N LEU A 118 6.12 16.32 10.25
CA LEU A 118 5.28 15.15 10.51
C LEU A 118 5.06 14.31 9.25
N ILE A 119 4.74 14.94 8.13
CA ILE A 119 4.49 14.25 6.85
C ILE A 119 5.75 13.56 6.34
N ARG A 120 6.91 14.21 6.44
CA ARG A 120 8.20 13.60 6.12
C ARG A 120 8.46 12.32 6.90
N LEU A 121 8.14 12.36 8.19
CA LEU A 121 8.29 11.19 9.05
C LEU A 121 7.29 10.11 8.70
N TRP A 122 6.07 10.49 8.34
CA TRP A 122 5.06 9.55 7.88
C TRP A 122 5.50 8.78 6.64
N ALA A 123 5.95 9.50 5.61
CA ALA A 123 6.51 8.91 4.39
C ALA A 123 7.73 8.03 4.69
N SER A 124 8.62 8.51 5.56
CA SER A 124 9.81 7.75 5.97
C SER A 124 9.46 6.50 6.79
N LYS A 125 8.39 6.55 7.59
CA LYS A 125 7.89 5.42 8.39
C LYS A 125 7.32 4.34 7.47
N GLU A 126 6.45 4.71 6.53
CA GLU A 126 5.89 3.74 5.56
C GLU A 126 6.99 3.11 4.71
N PHE A 127 7.96 3.89 4.22
CA PHE A 127 9.12 3.36 3.49
C PHE A 127 9.89 2.30 4.30
N LYS A 128 10.22 2.61 5.57
CA LYS A 128 10.93 1.67 6.44
C LYS A 128 10.13 0.41 6.75
N ASN A 129 8.83 0.55 6.96
CA ASN A 129 7.94 -0.58 7.20
C ASN A 129 7.85 -1.48 5.96
N LEU A 130 7.75 -0.89 4.76
CA LEU A 130 7.83 -1.63 3.49
C LEU A 130 9.18 -2.32 3.32
N GLU A 131 10.30 -1.68 3.66
CA GLU A 131 11.63 -2.30 3.59
C GLU A 131 11.73 -3.50 4.53
N GLN A 132 11.27 -3.36 5.78
CA GLN A 132 11.25 -4.46 6.75
C GLN A 132 10.39 -5.63 6.26
N ALA A 133 9.17 -5.35 5.78
CA ALA A 133 8.26 -6.37 5.27
C ALA A 133 8.83 -7.08 4.02
N TYR A 134 9.33 -6.31 3.05
CA TYR A 134 9.91 -6.84 1.83
C TYR A 134 11.13 -7.73 2.12
N ASN A 135 12.05 -7.28 3.00
CA ASN A 135 13.23 -8.06 3.39
C ASN A 135 12.88 -9.31 4.20
N ALA A 136 11.76 -9.30 4.92
CA ALA A 136 11.22 -10.48 5.61
C ALA A 136 10.59 -11.51 4.67
N GLY A 137 10.40 -11.17 3.38
CA GLY A 137 9.78 -12.02 2.38
C GLY A 137 8.26 -11.88 2.29
N VAL A 138 7.68 -10.85 2.92
CA VAL A 138 6.24 -10.55 2.80
C VAL A 138 5.98 -10.01 1.41
N ARG A 139 4.90 -10.46 0.75
CA ARG A 139 4.51 -9.87 -0.53
C ARG A 139 3.87 -8.48 -0.33
N VAL A 140 4.71 -7.46 -0.48
CA VAL A 140 4.35 -6.03 -0.46
C VAL A 140 4.89 -5.34 -1.72
N PRO A 141 4.45 -4.11 -2.07
CA PRO A 141 5.12 -3.31 -3.09
C PRO A 141 6.59 -3.09 -2.71
N LYS A 142 7.52 -3.45 -3.61
CA LYS A 142 8.94 -3.22 -3.37
C LYS A 142 9.21 -1.72 -3.15
N PRO A 143 9.73 -1.31 -1.99
CA PRO A 143 10.11 0.09 -1.77
C PRO A 143 11.35 0.44 -2.60
N ILE A 144 11.37 1.63 -3.20
CA ILE A 144 12.48 2.06 -4.08
C ILE A 144 13.22 3.23 -3.47
N VAL A 145 12.51 4.32 -3.16
CA VAL A 145 13.11 5.51 -2.54
C VAL A 145 12.05 6.35 -1.86
N VAL A 146 12.41 6.99 -0.75
CA VAL A 146 11.62 8.05 -0.11
C VAL A 146 12.39 9.36 -0.15
N ARG A 147 11.68 10.44 -0.48
CA ARG A 147 12.22 11.79 -0.45
C ARG A 147 11.16 12.77 0.01
N ASP A 148 11.37 13.34 1.20
CA ASP A 148 10.43 14.30 1.79
C ASP A 148 9.04 13.65 1.98
N ASN A 149 8.00 14.16 1.33
CA ASN A 149 6.64 13.62 1.31
C ASN A 149 6.36 12.68 0.12
N ILE A 150 7.40 12.23 -0.60
CA ILE A 150 7.25 11.37 -1.79
C ILE A 150 7.85 10.00 -1.50
N LEU A 151 7.03 8.96 -1.63
CA LEU A 151 7.42 7.56 -1.58
C LEU A 151 7.28 6.94 -2.98
N VAL A 152 8.36 6.37 -3.50
CA VAL A 152 8.37 5.62 -4.76
C VAL A 152 8.52 4.13 -4.45
N MET A 153 7.65 3.32 -5.04
CA MET A 153 7.60 1.87 -4.86
C MET A 153 7.13 1.17 -6.14
N GLU A 154 7.21 -0.15 -6.15
CA GLU A 154 6.64 -1.00 -7.21
C GLU A 154 5.17 -0.65 -7.45
N PHE A 155 4.80 -0.55 -8.73
CA PHE A 155 3.39 -0.51 -9.11
C PHE A 155 2.83 -1.93 -9.16
N ILE A 156 1.77 -2.19 -8.40
CA ILE A 156 1.04 -3.47 -8.45
C ILE A 156 -0.10 -3.32 -9.45
N GLY A 157 0.11 -3.84 -10.64
CA GLY A 157 -0.77 -3.66 -11.79
C GLY A 157 0.03 -3.70 -13.09
N GLU A 158 -0.55 -3.19 -14.17
CA GLU A 158 0.06 -3.19 -15.50
C GLU A 158 -0.43 -2.00 -16.31
N ASP A 159 0.48 -1.33 -17.02
CA ASP A 159 0.18 -0.22 -17.95
C ASP A 159 -0.70 0.89 -17.33
N GLY A 160 -0.43 1.21 -16.07
CA GLY A 160 -1.12 2.26 -15.31
C GLY A 160 -2.46 1.85 -14.72
N VAL A 161 -2.91 0.60 -14.95
CA VAL A 161 -4.11 0.05 -14.32
C VAL A 161 -3.71 -0.67 -13.04
N PRO A 162 -4.13 -0.19 -11.86
CA PRO A 162 -3.80 -0.84 -10.59
C PRO A 162 -4.49 -2.21 -10.50
N ALA A 163 -3.86 -3.14 -9.79
CA ALA A 163 -4.47 -4.43 -9.48
C ALA A 163 -5.76 -4.22 -8.65
N PRO A 164 -6.79 -5.07 -8.85
CA PRO A 164 -8.00 -4.98 -8.05
C PRO A 164 -7.70 -5.24 -6.57
N LEU A 165 -8.50 -4.64 -5.70
CA LEU A 165 -8.48 -4.97 -4.28
C LEU A 165 -9.02 -6.38 -4.07
N LEU A 166 -8.57 -7.05 -3.00
CA LEU A 166 -9.03 -8.38 -2.62
C LEU A 166 -10.56 -8.40 -2.46
N LYS A 167 -11.12 -7.30 -1.93
CA LYS A 167 -12.57 -7.14 -1.77
C LYS A 167 -13.38 -7.34 -3.07
N ASP A 168 -12.82 -6.88 -4.19
CA ASP A 168 -13.44 -6.82 -5.52
C ASP A 168 -12.98 -7.98 -6.41
N SER A 169 -12.13 -8.87 -5.89
CA SER A 169 -11.49 -9.94 -6.65
C SER A 169 -12.29 -11.24 -6.57
N ILE A 170 -12.39 -11.92 -7.72
CA ILE A 170 -12.88 -13.30 -7.79
C ILE A 170 -11.71 -14.23 -7.44
N LEU A 171 -11.92 -15.12 -6.48
CA LEU A 171 -10.90 -16.03 -5.99
C LEU A 171 -11.23 -17.46 -6.43
N ASP A 172 -10.41 -18.03 -7.31
CA ASP A 172 -10.58 -19.41 -7.77
C ASP A 172 -10.33 -20.42 -6.64
N ASN A 173 -9.35 -20.11 -5.78
CA ASN A 173 -9.02 -20.90 -4.59
C ASN A 173 -8.91 -19.99 -3.36
N PRO A 174 -10.04 -19.65 -2.71
CA PRO A 174 -10.05 -18.78 -1.53
C PRO A 174 -9.19 -19.32 -0.39
N GLU A 175 -9.13 -20.64 -0.21
CA GLU A 175 -8.35 -21.28 0.85
C GLU A 175 -6.84 -21.06 0.67
N ALA A 176 -6.33 -21.24 -0.55
CA ALA A 176 -4.92 -20.98 -0.86
C ALA A 176 -4.55 -19.51 -0.64
N VAL A 177 -5.43 -18.58 -1.04
CA VAL A 177 -5.22 -17.14 -0.85
C VAL A 177 -5.25 -16.78 0.64
N TYR A 178 -6.19 -17.34 1.41
CA TYR A 178 -6.27 -17.17 2.86
C TYR A 178 -4.97 -17.63 3.55
N ARG A 179 -4.48 -18.84 3.25
CA ARG A 179 -3.23 -19.36 3.80
C ARG A 179 -2.04 -18.48 3.43
N ARG A 180 -1.98 -17.97 2.19
CA ARG A 180 -0.91 -17.04 1.77
C ARG A 180 -0.97 -15.72 2.56
N ILE A 181 -2.16 -15.19 2.83
CA ILE A 181 -2.32 -13.99 3.66
C ILE A 181 -1.87 -14.27 5.10
N LEU A 182 -2.28 -15.40 5.71
CA LEU A 182 -1.82 -15.78 7.04
C LEU A 182 -0.30 -15.94 7.12
N SER A 183 0.31 -16.52 6.08
CA SER A 183 1.76 -16.64 5.97
C SER A 183 2.44 -15.26 5.94
N ASN A 184 1.91 -14.33 5.14
CA ASN A 184 2.39 -12.95 5.07
C ASN A 184 2.24 -12.21 6.42
N VAL A 185 1.11 -12.39 7.12
CA VAL A 185 0.89 -11.83 8.47
C VAL A 185 1.89 -12.42 9.48
N SER A 186 2.15 -13.72 9.38
CA SER A 186 3.13 -14.41 10.24
C SER A 186 4.54 -13.87 9.99
N LEU A 187 4.92 -13.65 8.73
CA LEU A 187 6.21 -13.07 8.35
C LEU A 187 6.36 -11.61 8.82
N LEU A 188 5.29 -10.80 8.76
CA LEU A 188 5.29 -9.44 9.32
C LEU A 188 5.64 -9.47 10.81
N TRP A 189 4.99 -10.35 11.58
CA TRP A 189 5.22 -10.45 13.01
C TRP A 189 6.61 -11.03 13.34
N VAL A 190 6.90 -12.23 12.84
CA VAL A 190 8.04 -13.06 13.27
C VAL A 190 9.36 -12.54 12.70
N LYS A 191 9.38 -12.09 11.44
CA LYS A 191 10.61 -11.70 10.74
C LYS A 191 10.76 -10.19 10.60
N ALA A 192 9.68 -9.47 10.24
CA ALA A 192 9.75 -8.02 10.09
C ALA A 192 9.66 -7.27 11.43
N GLY A 193 9.15 -7.91 12.48
CA GLY A 193 9.00 -7.32 13.81
C GLY A 193 7.94 -6.21 13.87
N ILE A 194 6.94 -6.28 12.98
CA ILE A 194 5.85 -5.30 12.90
C ILE A 194 4.48 -5.95 12.80
N VAL A 195 3.45 -5.25 13.24
CA VAL A 195 2.04 -5.57 12.99
C VAL A 195 1.46 -4.53 12.04
N HIS A 196 0.64 -4.94 11.08
CA HIS A 196 0.06 -4.02 10.08
C HIS A 196 -0.81 -2.97 10.76
N GLY A 197 -1.67 -3.37 11.69
CA GLY A 197 -2.47 -2.46 12.50
C GLY A 197 -3.56 -1.74 11.73
N ASP A 198 -3.95 -2.23 10.55
CA ASP A 198 -5.15 -1.85 9.79
C ASP A 198 -5.46 -2.86 8.67
N LEU A 199 -5.11 -4.13 8.84
CA LEU A 199 -5.23 -5.11 7.75
C LEU A 199 -6.69 -5.50 7.51
N SER A 200 -7.11 -5.48 6.26
CA SER A 200 -8.43 -5.89 5.77
C SER A 200 -8.36 -6.18 4.27
N GLU A 201 -9.46 -6.64 3.67
CA GLU A 201 -9.60 -6.84 2.22
C GLU A 201 -9.46 -5.56 1.39
N TYR A 202 -9.50 -4.39 2.03
CA TYR A 202 -9.28 -3.08 1.41
C TYR A 202 -7.79 -2.73 1.29
N ASN A 203 -6.93 -3.33 2.11
CA ASN A 203 -5.48 -3.09 2.15
C ASN A 203 -4.68 -4.27 1.58
N ILE A 204 -5.34 -5.10 0.76
CA ILE A 204 -4.73 -6.19 0.01
C ILE A 204 -5.14 -6.04 -1.45
N MET A 205 -4.18 -5.97 -2.36
CA MET A 205 -4.40 -6.11 -3.80
C MET A 205 -4.30 -7.58 -4.18
N PHE A 206 -5.04 -8.01 -5.20
CA PHE A 206 -4.92 -9.35 -5.75
C PHE A 206 -4.39 -9.27 -7.18
N TRP A 207 -3.16 -9.76 -7.37
CA TRP A 207 -2.46 -9.62 -8.64
C TRP A 207 -1.81 -10.92 -9.06
N ARG A 208 -2.14 -11.39 -10.27
CA ARG A 208 -1.58 -12.62 -10.87
C ARG A 208 -1.65 -13.84 -9.94
N GLY A 209 -2.77 -13.99 -9.23
CA GLY A 209 -3.01 -15.10 -8.30
C GLY A 209 -2.42 -14.93 -6.90
N GLU A 210 -1.76 -13.81 -6.61
CA GLU A 210 -1.08 -13.57 -5.34
C GLU A 210 -1.68 -12.36 -4.59
N PRO A 211 -1.93 -12.47 -3.27
CA PRO A 211 -2.29 -11.33 -2.43
C PRO A 211 -1.05 -10.48 -2.14
N VAL A 212 -1.19 -9.17 -2.33
CA VAL A 212 -0.15 -8.16 -2.06
C VAL A 212 -0.64 -7.20 -0.98
N ILE A 213 -0.01 -7.23 0.20
CA ILE A 213 -0.34 -6.33 1.30
C ILE A 213 0.24 -4.95 1.00
N PHE A 214 -0.52 -3.88 1.21
CA PHE A 214 -0.06 -2.50 1.03
C PHE A 214 -0.56 -1.57 2.14
N ASP A 215 -0.10 -0.32 2.13
CA ASP A 215 -0.41 0.71 3.13
C ASP A 215 0.06 0.38 4.57
N LEU A 216 1.37 0.19 4.70
CA LEU A 216 2.03 -0.01 6.01
C LEU A 216 2.26 1.31 6.77
N SER A 217 1.52 2.37 6.45
CA SER A 217 1.66 3.68 7.09
C SER A 217 1.34 3.63 8.59
N GLN A 218 0.34 2.82 8.97
CA GLN A 218 -0.11 2.64 10.35
C GLN A 218 0.59 1.49 11.09
N ALA A 219 1.44 0.72 10.41
CA ALA A 219 2.11 -0.43 11.02
C ALA A 219 3.01 -0.02 12.20
N LEU A 220 3.01 -0.84 13.25
CA LEU A 220 3.69 -0.58 14.52
C LEU A 220 4.69 -1.70 14.84
N SER A 221 5.71 -1.39 15.63
CA SER A 221 6.60 -2.39 16.22
C SER A 221 5.80 -3.38 17.07
N ILE A 222 6.19 -4.65 17.07
CA ILE A 222 5.62 -5.67 17.98
C ILE A 222 5.88 -5.37 19.46
N GLU A 223 6.85 -4.50 19.77
CA GLU A 223 7.12 -4.03 21.14
C GLU A 223 6.08 -3.01 21.63
N HIS A 224 5.23 -2.49 20.73
CA HIS A 224 4.21 -1.52 21.09
C HIS A 224 3.15 -2.18 22.01
N PRO A 225 2.67 -1.52 23.08
CA PRO A 225 1.72 -2.12 24.02
C PRO A 225 0.43 -2.67 23.39
N ASN A 226 0.00 -2.06 22.28
CA ASN A 226 -1.21 -2.47 21.55
C ASN A 226 -0.95 -3.48 20.42
N ALA A 227 0.29 -3.94 20.19
CA ALA A 227 0.63 -4.73 19.02
C ALA A 227 -0.16 -6.05 18.95
N GLN A 228 -0.30 -6.75 20.08
CA GLN A 228 -1.05 -8.01 20.15
C GLN A 228 -2.54 -7.79 19.84
N THR A 229 -3.14 -6.76 20.42
CA THR A 229 -4.54 -6.40 20.16
C THR A 229 -4.77 -6.06 18.69
N LEU A 230 -3.82 -5.37 18.05
CA LEU A 230 -3.87 -5.06 16.63
C LEU A 230 -3.74 -6.31 15.75
N LEU A 231 -2.86 -7.26 16.12
CA LEU A 231 -2.72 -8.53 15.39
C LEU A 231 -4.03 -9.32 15.41
N ILE A 232 -4.65 -9.46 16.59
CA ILE A 232 -5.94 -10.16 16.74
C ILE A 232 -7.01 -9.48 15.88
N ARG A 233 -7.07 -8.14 15.89
CA ARG A 233 -8.03 -7.39 15.08
C ARG A 233 -7.80 -7.57 13.57
N ASP A 234 -6.54 -7.55 13.14
CA ASP A 234 -6.16 -7.77 11.74
C ASP A 234 -6.58 -9.19 11.29
N LEU A 235 -6.28 -10.22 12.10
CA LEU A 235 -6.70 -11.61 11.83
C LEU A 235 -8.22 -11.76 11.82
N LYS A 236 -8.92 -11.09 12.74
CA LYS A 236 -10.38 -11.07 12.77
C LYS A 236 -10.98 -10.49 11.49
N ASN A 237 -10.42 -9.40 10.96
CA ASN A 237 -10.88 -8.81 9.70
C ASN A 237 -10.68 -9.79 8.54
N ILE A 238 -9.52 -10.46 8.48
CA ILE A 238 -9.24 -11.46 7.45
C ILE A 238 -10.21 -12.65 7.58
N ASN A 239 -10.41 -13.19 8.79
CA ASN A 239 -11.38 -14.26 9.04
C ASN A 239 -12.80 -13.86 8.64
N ALA A 240 -13.23 -12.65 8.99
CA ALA A 240 -14.54 -12.14 8.61
C ALA A 240 -14.72 -12.12 7.08
N PHE A 241 -13.71 -11.62 6.35
CA PHE A 241 -13.73 -11.64 4.89
C PHE A 241 -13.80 -13.07 4.32
N PHE A 242 -13.01 -14.01 4.85
CA PHE A 242 -12.94 -15.36 4.30
C PHE A 242 -14.10 -16.28 4.73
N SER A 243 -14.81 -15.94 5.82
CA SER A 243 -15.98 -16.71 6.29
C SER A 243 -17.08 -16.83 5.23
N ARG A 244 -17.19 -15.86 4.32
CA ARG A 244 -18.17 -15.85 3.22
C ARG A 244 -17.93 -16.93 2.17
N PHE A 245 -16.76 -17.56 2.15
CA PHE A 245 -16.41 -18.63 1.22
C PHE A 245 -16.63 -20.04 1.79
N GLY A 246 -17.23 -20.17 2.98
CA GLY A 246 -17.53 -21.47 3.58
C GLY A 246 -16.30 -22.25 4.05
N LEU A 247 -15.18 -21.56 4.30
CA LEU A 247 -13.96 -22.15 4.83
C LEU A 247 -14.12 -22.49 6.33
N ASP A 248 -13.48 -23.57 6.77
CA ASP A 248 -13.32 -23.87 8.20
C ASP A 248 -12.14 -23.04 8.73
N LEU A 249 -12.45 -22.02 9.52
CA LEU A 249 -11.47 -21.01 9.95
C LEU A 249 -11.14 -21.19 11.43
N GLU A 250 -9.84 -21.25 11.74
CA GLU A 250 -9.36 -21.16 13.12
C GLU A 250 -9.68 -19.78 13.71
N SER A 251 -9.92 -19.72 15.03
CA SER A 251 -10.20 -18.45 15.70
C SER A 251 -8.99 -17.52 15.66
N GLU A 252 -9.25 -16.21 15.60
CA GLU A 252 -8.20 -15.19 15.56
C GLU A 252 -7.26 -15.27 16.77
N GLU A 253 -7.72 -15.71 17.94
CA GLU A 253 -6.90 -15.90 19.14
C GLU A 253 -5.93 -17.09 18.99
N VAL A 254 -6.38 -18.20 18.40
CA VAL A 254 -5.53 -19.37 18.16
C VAL A 254 -4.45 -19.03 17.14
N LEU A 255 -4.85 -18.40 16.03
CA LEU A 255 -3.93 -17.92 14.99
C LEU A 255 -2.91 -16.93 15.58
N ALA A 256 -3.37 -15.94 16.35
CA ALA A 256 -2.49 -14.97 16.99
C ALA A 256 -1.50 -15.65 17.95
N SER A 257 -1.95 -16.60 18.77
CA SER A 257 -1.08 -17.31 19.71
C SER A 257 0.04 -18.09 18.99
N ARG A 258 -0.28 -18.72 17.86
CA ARG A 258 0.69 -19.46 17.03
C ARG A 258 1.74 -18.53 16.42
N ILE A 259 1.28 -17.42 15.81
CA ILE A 259 2.15 -16.40 15.23
C ILE A 259 3.05 -15.76 16.29
N MET A 260 2.49 -15.41 17.45
CA MET A 260 3.26 -14.88 18.59
C MET A 260 4.27 -15.90 19.15
N GLY A 261 3.98 -17.19 19.01
CA GLY A 261 4.88 -18.29 19.32
C GLY A 261 5.99 -18.52 18.29
N GLY A 262 6.02 -17.76 17.18
CA GLY A 262 7.06 -17.83 16.14
C GLY A 262 6.69 -18.71 14.95
N GLU A 263 5.46 -19.21 14.86
CA GLU A 263 5.01 -20.04 13.75
C GLU A 263 4.80 -19.21 12.47
N ILE A 264 5.22 -19.74 11.32
CA ILE A 264 4.87 -19.23 9.99
C ILE A 264 3.79 -20.14 9.42
N LEU A 265 2.57 -19.60 9.32
CA LEU A 265 1.39 -20.31 8.81
C LEU A 265 1.40 -20.51 7.29
#